data_AF-A0A7W8YEN9-F1
#
_entry.id   AF-A0A7W8YEN9-F1
#
_cell.length_a   1.000
_cell.length_b   1.000
_cell.length_c   1.000
_cell.angle_alpha   90.00
_cell.angle_beta   90.00
_cell.angle_gamma   90.00
#
_symmetry.space_group_name_H-M   'P 1'
#
loop_
_entity.id
_entity.type
_entity.pdbx_description
1 polymer ?
#
loop_
_entity_poly.entity_id
_entity_poly.type
_entity_poly.pdbx_seq_one_letter_code
_entity_poly.pdbx_strand_id
1 'polypeptide(L)'
;MAAPNLTTPGFTIETVLGHQVRVETSVEIIAKKMWHRGDHITGRDIFDFALIAEREPDALTSARTFMTRHAAAVFQQLEERYVPLKQQFDAIDVLNFHPTFDQACHTLKITLAAMLAAPAEGA
;
A
#
# COMPACT_ATOMS: atom_id res chain seq x y z
N MET A 1 -12.50 -17.96 -3.74
CA MET A 1 -13.13 -17.17 -2.67
C MET A 1 -12.24 -15.97 -2.39
N ALA A 2 -12.81 -14.78 -2.16
CA ALA A 2 -12.04 -13.59 -1.79
C ALA A 2 -11.41 -13.78 -0.40
N ALA A 3 -10.21 -13.22 -0.19
CA ALA A 3 -9.56 -13.23 1.13
C ALA A 3 -10.40 -12.44 2.15
N PRO A 4 -10.45 -12.88 3.42
CA PRO A 4 -11.18 -12.17 4.47
C PRO A 4 -10.61 -10.76 4.68
N ASN A 5 -11.43 -9.87 5.24
CA ASN A 5 -10.99 -8.50 5.51
C ASN A 5 -9.90 -8.46 6.58
N LEU A 6 -8.90 -7.61 6.37
CA LEU A 6 -7.83 -7.39 7.34
C LEU A 6 -8.14 -6.17 8.23
N THR A 7 -8.73 -5.12 7.68
CA THR A 7 -9.06 -3.88 8.41
C THR A 7 -10.53 -3.83 8.84
N THR A 8 -10.81 -2.98 9.84
CA THR A 8 -12.18 -2.70 10.31
C THR A 8 -12.42 -1.18 10.30
N PRO A 9 -13.32 -0.67 9.44
CA PRO A 9 -14.04 -1.39 8.39
C PRO A 9 -13.11 -1.76 7.21
N GLY A 10 -13.40 -2.89 6.55
CA GLY A 10 -12.67 -3.35 5.35
C GLY A 10 -13.32 -2.96 4.03
N PHE A 11 -14.51 -2.34 4.06
CA PHE A 11 -15.23 -1.88 2.87
C PHE A 11 -16.14 -0.70 3.21
N THR A 12 -16.49 0.08 2.19
CA THR A 12 -17.60 1.04 2.19
C THR A 12 -18.71 0.56 1.28
N ILE A 13 -19.92 1.09 1.46
CA ILE A 13 -21.00 0.91 0.50
C ILE A 13 -20.99 2.11 -0.44
N GLU A 14 -20.72 1.85 -1.71
CA GLU A 14 -20.72 2.84 -2.78
C GLU A 14 -21.92 2.60 -3.70
N THR A 15 -22.42 3.67 -4.32
CA THR A 15 -23.43 3.54 -5.38
C THR A 15 -22.74 3.53 -6.74
N VAL A 16 -22.72 2.37 -7.38
CA VAL A 16 -22.14 2.18 -8.72
C VAL A 16 -23.27 1.89 -9.69
N LEU A 17 -23.47 2.78 -10.68
CA LEU A 17 -24.54 2.65 -11.68
C LEU A 17 -25.93 2.44 -11.07
N GLY A 18 -26.22 3.08 -9.92
CA GLY A 18 -27.49 2.96 -9.21
C GLY A 18 -27.61 1.73 -8.29
N HIS A 19 -26.58 0.89 -8.21
CA HIS A 19 -26.55 -0.27 -7.32
C HIS A 19 -25.64 -0.05 -6.12
N GLN A 20 -26.07 -0.49 -4.94
CA GLN A 20 -25.22 -0.51 -3.76
C GLN A 20 -24.24 -1.67 -3.84
N VAL A 21 -22.95 -1.35 -3.83
CA VAL A 21 -21.85 -2.32 -3.93
C VAL A 21 -20.92 -2.15 -2.75
N ARG A 22 -20.44 -3.27 -2.19
CA ARG A 22 -19.34 -3.27 -1.21
C ARG A 22 -18.03 -3.05 -1.95
N VAL A 23 -17.39 -1.92 -1.70
CA VAL A 23 -16.09 -1.56 -2.27
C VAL A 23 -15.06 -1.61 -1.16
N GLU A 24 -13.98 -2.37 -1.35
CA GLU A 24 -12.89 -2.41 -0.38
C GLU A 24 -12.28 -1.01 -0.22
N THR A 25 -11.91 -0.66 1.02
CA THR A 25 -11.24 0.63 1.25
C THR A 25 -9.85 0.62 0.64
N SER A 26 -9.30 1.80 0.32
CA SER A 26 -7.92 1.93 -0.16
C SER A 26 -6.93 1.21 0.76
N VAL A 27 -7.13 1.37 2.08
CA VAL A 27 -6.27 0.75 3.09
C VAL A 27 -6.42 -0.77 3.16
N GLU A 28 -7.62 -1.31 2.97
CA GLU A 28 -7.84 -2.77 2.94
C GLU A 28 -7.12 -3.39 1.73
N ILE A 29 -7.21 -2.76 0.57
CA ILE A 29 -6.56 -3.23 -0.66
C ILE A 29 -5.04 -3.26 -0.47
N ILE A 30 -4.44 -2.18 0.03
CA ILE A 30 -2.99 -2.13 0.22
C ILE A 30 -2.54 -3.05 1.37
N ALA A 31 -3.34 -3.20 2.44
CA ALA A 31 -3.06 -4.14 3.52
C ALA A 31 -2.99 -5.58 3.00
N LYS A 32 -3.97 -5.99 2.18
CA LYS A 32 -3.98 -7.31 1.55
C LYS A 32 -2.77 -7.53 0.64
N LYS A 33 -2.40 -6.53 -0.17
CA LYS A 33 -1.20 -6.59 -1.03
C LYS A 33 0.06 -6.81 -0.20
N MET A 34 0.26 -6.01 0.85
CA MET A 34 1.44 -6.09 1.72
C MET A 34 1.47 -7.39 2.54
N TRP A 35 0.32 -7.84 3.03
CA TRP A 35 0.21 -9.05 3.85
C TRP A 35 0.39 -10.35 3.07
N HIS A 36 -0.14 -10.42 1.85
CA HIS A 36 -0.12 -11.64 1.03
C HIS A 36 1.00 -11.66 -0.01
N ARG A 37 1.48 -10.50 -0.46
CA ARG A 37 2.45 -10.38 -1.55
C ARG A 37 3.52 -9.31 -1.28
N GLY A 38 3.73 -8.93 -0.02
CA GLY A 38 4.80 -7.97 0.33
C GLY A 38 6.20 -8.48 -0.02
N ASP A 39 6.35 -9.79 -0.20
CA ASP A 39 7.57 -10.42 -0.70
C ASP A 39 7.68 -10.42 -2.24
N HIS A 40 6.74 -9.84 -2.99
CA HIS A 40 6.72 -9.72 -4.45
C HIS A 40 6.07 -8.41 -4.89
N ILE A 41 6.58 -7.28 -4.39
CA ILE A 41 6.02 -5.96 -4.70
C ILE A 41 6.18 -5.60 -6.18
N THR A 42 5.25 -4.81 -6.72
CA THR A 42 5.27 -4.29 -8.09
C THR A 42 5.38 -2.76 -8.12
N GLY A 43 5.72 -2.19 -9.28
CA GLY A 43 5.72 -0.73 -9.48
C GLY A 43 4.36 -0.09 -9.14
N ARG A 44 3.25 -0.77 -9.45
CA ARG A 44 1.90 -0.29 -9.12
C ARG A 44 1.63 -0.27 -7.63
N ASP A 45 2.11 -1.26 -6.89
CA ASP A 45 1.93 -1.30 -5.44
C ASP A 45 2.70 -0.17 -4.75
N ILE A 46 3.89 0.15 -5.25
CA ILE A 46 4.70 1.29 -4.76
C ILE A 46 3.95 2.61 -5.01
N PHE A 47 3.36 2.77 -6.20
CA PHE A 47 2.55 3.95 -6.54
C PHE A 47 1.29 4.07 -5.66
N ASP A 48 0.49 2.99 -5.57
CA ASP A 48 -0.73 2.98 -4.77
C ASP A 48 -0.43 3.26 -3.29
N PHE A 49 0.65 2.68 -2.75
CA PHE A 49 1.09 2.96 -1.38
C PHE A 49 1.44 4.44 -1.18
N ALA A 50 2.27 5.02 -2.07
CA ALA A 50 2.66 6.42 -1.97
C ALA A 50 1.45 7.36 -2.07
N LEU A 51 0.48 7.04 -2.92
CA LEU A 51 -0.77 7.80 -3.04
C LEU A 51 -1.58 7.77 -1.74
N ILE A 52 -1.71 6.60 -1.11
CA ILE A 52 -2.45 6.44 0.15
C ILE A 52 -1.69 7.11 1.29
N ALA A 53 -0.36 7.01 1.33
CA ALA A 53 0.46 7.68 2.34
C ALA A 53 0.32 9.21 2.26
N GLU A 54 0.18 9.77 1.06
CA GLU A 54 -0.04 11.21 0.85
C GLU A 54 -1.46 11.65 1.22
N ARG A 55 -2.49 10.88 0.83
CA ARG A 55 -3.89 11.32 0.93
C ARG A 55 -4.62 10.84 2.19
N GLU A 56 -4.24 9.69 2.71
CA GLU A 56 -4.91 8.98 3.81
C GLU A 56 -3.89 8.42 4.84
N PRO A 57 -2.94 9.23 5.36
CA PRO A 57 -1.87 8.74 6.24
C PRO A 57 -2.37 8.07 7.54
N ASP A 58 -3.48 8.56 8.09
CA ASP A 58 -4.08 8.01 9.32
C ASP A 58 -4.68 6.61 9.11
N ALA A 59 -5.30 6.39 7.93
CA ALA A 59 -5.82 5.09 7.56
C ALA A 59 -4.68 4.07 7.45
N LEU A 60 -3.60 4.46 6.77
CA LEU A 60 -2.41 3.62 6.61
C LEU A 60 -1.75 3.26 7.94
N THR A 61 -1.68 4.22 8.87
CA THR A 61 -1.16 4.03 10.23
C THR A 61 -2.00 3.02 11.01
N SER A 62 -3.34 3.10 10.89
CA SER A 62 -4.27 2.18 11.54
C SER A 62 -4.12 0.73 11.06
N ALA A 63 -3.58 0.50 9.85
CA ALA A 63 -3.33 -0.82 9.28
C ALA A 63 -1.87 -1.30 9.41
N ARG A 64 -1.03 -0.62 10.20
CA ARG A 64 0.43 -0.89 10.34
C ARG A 64 0.79 -2.36 10.50
N THR A 65 0.03 -3.12 11.29
CA THR A 65 0.30 -4.53 11.60
C THR A 65 0.29 -5.40 10.34
N PHE A 66 -0.50 -5.02 9.34
CA PHE A 66 -0.58 -5.74 8.07
C PHE A 66 0.49 -5.30 7.06
N MET A 67 1.11 -4.13 7.27
CA MET A 67 2.13 -3.56 6.37
C MET A 67 3.54 -4.05 6.69
N THR A 68 3.84 -4.28 7.98
CA THR A 68 5.22 -4.48 8.44
C THR A 68 5.72 -5.93 8.33
N ARG A 69 4.83 -6.91 8.18
CA ARG A 69 5.16 -8.34 8.11
C ARG A 69 6.29 -8.66 7.12
N HIS A 70 6.28 -8.02 5.96
CA HIS A 70 7.24 -8.25 4.87
C HIS A 70 8.14 -7.03 4.61
N ALA A 71 8.23 -6.07 5.54
CA ALA A 71 8.96 -4.81 5.31
C ALA A 71 10.43 -5.02 4.91
N ALA A 72 11.12 -5.99 5.53
CA ALA A 72 12.50 -6.31 5.16
C ALA A 72 12.64 -6.82 3.72
N ALA A 73 11.71 -7.70 3.27
CA ALA A 73 11.68 -8.19 1.90
C ALA A 73 11.36 -7.07 0.90
N VAL A 74 10.45 -6.16 1.26
CA VAL A 74 10.15 -4.97 0.46
C VAL A 74 11.43 -4.13 0.27
N PHE A 75 12.17 -3.83 1.33
CA PHE A 75 13.40 -3.04 1.24
C PHE A 75 14.45 -3.69 0.33
N GLN A 76 14.65 -5.01 0.48
CA GLN A 76 15.55 -5.77 -0.38
C GLN A 76 15.12 -5.71 -1.86
N GLN A 77 13.82 -5.85 -2.15
CA GLN A 77 13.34 -5.80 -3.52
C GLN A 77 13.46 -4.43 -4.18
N LEU A 78 13.29 -3.34 -3.42
CA LEU A 78 13.50 -1.99 -3.94
C LEU A 78 14.95 -1.79 -4.43
N GLU A 79 15.91 -2.51 -3.87
CA GLU A 79 17.31 -2.47 -4.26
C GLU A 79 17.60 -3.46 -5.40
N GLU A 80 17.25 -4.73 -5.23
CA GLU A 80 17.56 -5.80 -6.19
C GLU A 80 16.78 -5.67 -7.51
N ARG A 81 15.55 -5.16 -7.46
CA ARG A 81 14.63 -5.08 -8.60
C ARG A 81 14.38 -3.64 -9.05
N TYR A 82 15.31 -2.72 -8.77
CA TYR A 82 15.14 -1.29 -9.08
C TYR A 82 14.72 -1.04 -10.54
N VAL A 83 15.47 -1.56 -11.51
CA VAL A 83 15.21 -1.34 -12.95
C VAL A 83 13.82 -1.84 -13.37
N PRO A 84 13.45 -3.12 -13.16
CA PRO A 84 12.13 -3.60 -13.57
C PRO A 84 10.98 -2.94 -12.79
N LEU A 85 11.17 -2.58 -11.51
CA LEU A 85 10.15 -1.86 -10.75
C LEU A 85 9.94 -0.44 -11.29
N LYS A 86 11.03 0.27 -11.61
CA LYS A 86 10.97 1.60 -12.22
C LYS A 86 10.25 1.57 -13.56
N GLN A 87 10.55 0.59 -14.42
CA GLN A 87 9.87 0.44 -15.71
C GLN A 87 8.36 0.22 -15.56
N GLN A 88 7.95 -0.63 -14.61
CA GLN A 88 6.53 -0.85 -14.30
C GLN A 88 5.86 0.42 -13.78
N PHE A 89 6.57 1.16 -12.92
CA PHE A 89 6.08 2.39 -12.32
C PHE A 89 5.89 3.50 -13.37
N ASP A 90 6.90 3.72 -14.22
CA ASP A 90 6.86 4.74 -15.27
C ASP A 90 5.77 4.45 -16.33
N ALA A 91 5.35 3.18 -16.47
CA ALA A 91 4.29 2.76 -17.38
C ALA A 91 2.87 2.99 -16.83
N ILE A 92 2.72 3.46 -15.59
CA ILE A 92 1.40 3.72 -14.99
C ILE A 92 0.80 4.97 -15.62
N ASP A 93 -0.40 4.83 -16.18
CA ASP A 93 -1.19 5.98 -16.60
C ASP A 93 -1.75 6.71 -15.38
N VAL A 94 -1.33 7.96 -15.19
CA VAL A 94 -1.54 8.77 -13.99
C VAL A 94 -2.34 10.02 -14.33
N LEU A 95 -3.34 10.32 -13.49
CA LEU A 95 -4.20 11.48 -13.68
C LEU A 95 -3.70 12.70 -12.90
N ASN A 96 -3.78 12.65 -11.57
CA ASN A 96 -3.62 13.82 -10.69
C ASN A 96 -2.55 13.62 -9.59
N PHE A 97 -1.69 12.63 -9.74
CA PHE A 97 -0.62 12.34 -8.78
C PHE A 97 0.59 11.82 -9.56
N HIS A 98 1.68 12.60 -9.56
CA HIS A 98 2.85 12.40 -10.42
C HIS A 98 4.16 12.29 -9.61
N PRO A 99 4.25 11.41 -8.61
CA PRO A 99 5.54 11.15 -7.96
C PRO A 99 6.51 10.50 -8.95
N THR A 100 7.79 10.80 -8.81
CA THR A 100 8.85 9.98 -9.42
C THR A 100 8.93 8.63 -8.70
N PHE A 101 9.49 7.62 -9.38
CA PHE A 101 9.74 6.32 -8.76
C PHE A 101 10.56 6.43 -7.46
N ASP A 102 11.60 7.27 -7.46
CA ASP A 102 12.46 7.45 -6.29
C ASP A 102 11.73 8.12 -5.13
N GLN A 103 10.86 9.11 -5.41
CA GLN A 103 10.01 9.73 -4.38
C GLN A 103 9.03 8.71 -3.77
N ALA A 104 8.37 7.89 -4.60
CA ALA A 104 7.45 6.88 -4.11
C ALA A 104 8.17 5.80 -3.28
N CYS A 105 9.35 5.36 -3.72
CA CYS A 105 10.21 4.45 -2.94
C CYS A 105 10.64 5.07 -1.61
N HIS A 106 10.99 6.36 -1.62
CA HIS A 106 11.38 7.08 -0.41
C HIS A 106 10.23 7.15 0.60
N THR A 107 9.03 7.55 0.17
CA THR A 107 7.82 7.55 1.00
C THR A 107 7.56 6.17 1.59
N LEU A 108 7.56 5.12 0.75
CA LEU A 108 7.38 3.74 1.20
C LEU A 108 8.40 3.33 2.27
N LYS A 109 9.69 3.61 2.05
CA LYS A 109 10.76 3.28 3.00
C LYS A 109 10.60 4.00 4.33
N ILE A 110 10.37 5.31 4.31
CA ILE A 110 10.22 6.11 5.53
C ILE A 110 8.98 5.67 6.31
N THR A 111 7.84 5.50 5.64
CA THR A 111 6.59 5.11 6.31
C THR A 111 6.74 3.72 6.95
N LEU A 112 7.29 2.74 6.24
CA LEU A 112 7.51 1.41 6.81
C LEU A 112 8.52 1.43 7.96
N ALA A 113 9.61 2.18 7.84
CA ALA A 113 10.59 2.33 8.92
C ALA A 113 9.97 2.97 10.17
N ALA A 114 9.14 4.00 10.00
CA ALA A 114 8.40 4.63 11.10
C ALA A 114 7.42 3.64 11.76
N MET A 115 6.71 2.83 10.98
CA MET A 115 5.81 1.79 11.51
C MET A 115 6.54 0.69 12.29
N LEU A 116 7.77 0.35 11.89
CA LEU A 116 8.62 -0.62 12.60
C LEU A 116 9.19 -0.05 13.90
N ALA A 117 9.50 1.25 13.93
CA ALA A 117 10.06 1.93 15.11
C ALA A 117 8.99 2.30 16.14
N ALA A 118 7.73 2.49 15.73
CA ALA A 118 6.65 2.82 16.63
C ALA A 118 6.33 1.64 17.57
N PRO A 119 6.30 1.84 18.90
CA PRO A 119 5.87 0.80 19.82
C PRO A 119 4.45 0.34 19.44
N ALA A 120 4.17 -0.96 19.55
CA ALA A 120 2.81 -1.47 19.40
C ALA A 120 1.96 -0.81 20.48
N GLU A 121 1.13 0.17 20.10
CA GLU A 121 0.16 0.70 21.04
C GLU A 121 -0.83 -0.41 21.37
N GLY A 122 -0.94 -0.65 22.69
CA GLY A 122 -1.83 -1.54 23.42
C GLY A 122 -2.79 -2.43 22.63
N ALA A 123 -2.59 -3.74 22.82
CA ALA A 123 -3.64 -4.74 22.71
C ALA A 123 -4.79 -4.48 23.69
#